data_AF-A0A956YAB4-F1
#
_entry.id   AF-A0A956YAB4-F1
#
_cell.length_a   1.000
_cell.length_b   1.000
_cell.length_c   1.000
_cell.angle_alpha   90.00
_cell.angle_beta   90.00
_cell.angle_gamma   90.00
#
_symmetry.space_group_name_H-M   'P 1'
#
loop_
_entity.id
_entity.type
_entity.pdbx_description
1 polymer ?
#
loop_
_entity_poly.entity_id
_entity_poly.type
_entity_poly.pdbx_seq_one_letter_code
_entity_poly.pdbx_strand_id
1 'polypeptide(L)'
;GQNIEAIPVGDPATIFDHLEPNTTVVGIDEIQFFDPGIVTVIEQLASRGIRVIAAGLDMDFRGEPFGPMPQLLAVAEEVVKLHAICVVCGDLASRTQRLVNGKPAHYEDPIIMVGAQESYEARCRSCHRVPHLDAVAKS
;
A
#
# COMPACT_ATOMS: atom_id res chain seq x y z
N GLY A 1 18.24 -7.65 2.72
CA GLY A 1 17.81 -6.84 1.57
C GLY A 1 18.93 -5.90 1.22
N GLN A 2 19.13 -5.60 -0.07
CA GLN A 2 19.96 -4.46 -0.45
C GLN A 2 19.16 -3.19 -0.16
N ASN A 3 19.72 -2.26 0.60
CA ASN A 3 19.13 -0.93 0.74
C ASN A 3 19.49 -0.13 -0.50
N ILE A 4 18.49 0.24 -1.29
CA ILE A 4 18.66 1.13 -2.44
C ILE A 4 18.43 2.55 -1.92
N GLU A 5 19.29 3.48 -2.32
CA GLU A 5 19.13 4.90 -1.98
C GLU A 5 17.87 5.43 -2.68
N ALA A 6 16.95 6.01 -1.91
CA ALA A 6 15.68 6.54 -2.41
C ALA A 6 15.59 8.04 -2.07
N ILE A 7 14.99 8.81 -2.98
CA ILE A 7 14.75 10.24 -2.78
C ILE A 7 13.34 10.39 -2.19
N PRO A 8 13.19 10.91 -0.95
CA PRO A 8 11.87 11.15 -0.39
C PRO A 8 11.19 12.30 -1.13
N VAL A 9 9.97 12.05 -1.61
CA VAL A 9 9.16 13.01 -2.37
C VAL A 9 7.82 13.17 -1.68
N GLY A 10 7.42 14.42 -1.41
CA GLY A 10 6.14 14.74 -0.77
C GLY A 10 5.01 15.04 -1.76
N ASP A 11 5.33 15.68 -2.88
CA ASP A 11 4.38 16.00 -3.95
C ASP A 11 4.75 15.15 -5.19
N PRO A 12 3.84 14.32 -5.72
CA PRO A 12 4.08 13.54 -6.93
C PRO A 12 4.70 14.32 -8.08
N ALA A 13 4.35 15.60 -8.25
CA ALA A 13 4.83 16.40 -9.37
C ALA A 13 6.34 16.63 -9.34
N THR A 14 6.97 16.65 -8.15
CA THR A 14 8.43 16.91 -8.04
C THR A 14 9.26 15.70 -8.47
N ILE A 15 8.66 14.55 -8.76
CA ILE A 15 9.37 13.40 -9.35
C ILE A 15 10.08 13.82 -10.64
N PHE A 16 9.47 14.70 -11.44
CA PHE A 16 10.07 15.19 -12.69
C PHE A 16 11.36 15.99 -12.48
N ASP A 17 11.48 16.70 -11.35
CA ASP A 17 12.65 17.53 -11.03
C ASP A 17 13.88 16.68 -10.68
N HIS A 18 13.66 15.41 -10.30
CA HIS A 18 14.70 14.45 -9.94
C HIS A 18 15.10 13.54 -11.10
N LEU A 19 14.50 13.68 -12.28
CA LEU A 19 14.85 12.86 -13.44
C LEU A 19 16.14 13.35 -14.10
N GLU A 20 17.10 12.44 -14.21
CA GLU A 20 18.27 12.67 -15.06
C GLU A 20 17.89 12.46 -16.55
N PRO A 21 18.57 13.15 -17.50
CA PRO A 21 18.23 13.08 -18.93
C PRO A 21 18.17 11.68 -19.54
N ASN A 22 18.95 10.73 -19.00
CA ASN A 22 19.04 9.36 -19.50
C ASN A 22 18.28 8.35 -18.64
N THR A 23 17.36 8.81 -17.78
CA THR A 23 16.56 7.93 -16.92
C THR A 23 15.64 7.07 -17.77
N THR A 24 15.83 5.74 -17.72
CA THR A 24 14.99 4.77 -18.43
C THR A 24 14.03 4.01 -17.52
N VAL A 25 14.27 4.02 -16.20
CA VAL A 25 13.47 3.32 -15.19
C VAL A 25 13.29 4.21 -13.97
N VAL A 26 12.06 4.26 -13.44
CA VAL A 26 11.74 4.94 -12.18
C VAL A 26 11.09 3.92 -11.23
N GLY A 27 11.69 3.74 -10.06
CA GLY A 27 11.13 2.95 -8.97
C GLY A 27 10.42 3.86 -7.95
N ILE A 28 9.20 3.49 -7.55
CA ILE A 28 8.40 4.23 -6.56
C ILE A 28 7.96 3.23 -5.50
N ASP A 29 8.37 3.44 -4.25
CA ASP A 29 8.00 2.59 -3.13
C ASP A 29 6.97 3.29 -2.22
N GLU A 30 6.22 2.50 -1.46
CA GLU A 30 5.18 2.97 -0.54
C GLU A 30 4.14 3.90 -1.20
N ILE A 31 3.78 3.59 -2.46
CA ILE A 31 3.00 4.50 -3.33
C ILE A 31 1.60 4.82 -2.76
N GLN A 32 1.08 3.97 -1.88
CA GLN A 32 -0.24 4.18 -1.26
C GLN A 32 -0.35 5.47 -0.44
N PHE A 33 0.79 6.08 -0.05
CA PHE A 33 0.81 7.34 0.71
C PHE A 33 0.74 8.59 -0.17
N PHE A 34 0.94 8.47 -1.48
CA PHE A 34 0.75 9.60 -2.38
C PHE A 34 -0.72 9.93 -2.59
N ASP A 35 -1.00 11.18 -2.94
CA ASP A 35 -2.33 11.60 -3.39
C ASP A 35 -2.65 11.06 -4.81
N PRO A 36 -3.91 11.16 -5.27
CA PRO A 36 -4.32 10.67 -6.60
C PRO A 36 -3.54 11.25 -7.79
N GLY A 37 -2.86 12.38 -7.63
CA GLY A 37 -2.02 13.00 -8.66
C GLY A 37 -0.86 12.12 -9.11
N ILE A 38 -0.42 11.15 -8.29
CA ILE A 38 0.62 10.18 -8.67
C ILE A 38 0.23 9.34 -9.89
N VAL A 39 -1.06 9.07 -10.09
CA VAL A 39 -1.55 8.32 -11.25
C VAL A 39 -1.19 9.07 -12.53
N THR A 40 -1.51 10.37 -12.58
CA THR A 40 -1.19 11.23 -13.72
C THR A 40 0.32 11.31 -13.98
N VAL A 41 1.13 11.38 -12.92
CA VAL A 41 2.59 11.43 -13.05
C VAL A 41 3.13 10.13 -13.66
N ILE A 42 2.66 8.98 -13.18
CA ILE A 42 3.07 7.67 -13.70
C ILE A 42 2.65 7.49 -15.15
N GLU A 43 1.42 7.86 -15.52
CA GLU A 43 0.96 7.80 -16.92
C GLU A 43 1.81 8.68 -17.83
N GLN A 44 2.21 9.87 -17.37
CA GLN A 44 3.10 10.75 -18.14
C GLN A 44 4.50 10.18 -18.30
N LEU A 45 5.06 9.55 -17.26
CA LEU A 45 6.37 8.87 -17.34
C LEU A 45 6.31 7.70 -18.33
N ALA A 46 5.30 6.84 -18.21
CA ALA A 46 5.09 5.72 -19.12
C ALA A 46 4.90 6.18 -20.58
N SER A 47 4.13 7.24 -20.80
CA SER A 47 3.93 7.86 -22.12
C SER A 47 5.22 8.41 -22.75
N ARG A 48 6.22 8.76 -21.93
CA ARG A 48 7.56 9.17 -22.40
C ARG A 48 8.50 7.98 -22.67
N GLY A 49 8.01 6.75 -22.52
CA GLY A 49 8.79 5.53 -22.71
C GLY A 49 9.65 5.14 -21.50
N ILE A 50 9.44 5.78 -20.34
CA ILE A 50 10.13 5.43 -19.09
C ILE A 50 9.40 4.27 -18.44
N ARG A 51 10.13 3.20 -18.08
CA ARG A 51 9.53 2.09 -17.33
C ARG A 51 9.32 2.49 -15.88
N VAL A 52 8.08 2.46 -15.40
CA VAL A 52 7.76 2.71 -13.99
C VAL A 52 7.55 1.38 -13.26
N ILE A 53 8.19 1.22 -12.10
CA ILE A 53 7.96 0.10 -11.17
C ILE A 53 7.44 0.69 -9.87
N ALA A 54 6.15 0.52 -9.61
CA ALA A 54 5.51 0.99 -8.38
C ALA A 54 5.23 -0.16 -7.41
N ALA A 55 5.57 0.03 -6.14
CA ALA A 55 5.31 -0.89 -5.05
C ALA A 55 4.53 -0.19 -3.94
N GLY A 56 3.61 -0.91 -3.32
CA GLY A 56 2.81 -0.40 -2.22
C GLY A 56 1.75 -1.37 -1.73
N LEU A 57 1.09 -1.00 -0.63
CA LEU A 57 0.00 -1.77 -0.03
C LEU A 57 -1.30 -1.55 -0.79
N ASP A 58 -1.91 -2.62 -1.29
CA ASP A 58 -3.19 -2.53 -2.03
C ASP A 58 -4.40 -2.23 -1.13
N MET A 59 -4.31 -2.59 0.15
CA MET A 59 -5.33 -2.35 1.17
C MET A 59 -4.74 -1.81 2.47
N ASP A 60 -5.53 -1.03 3.20
CA ASP A 60 -5.19 -0.59 4.56
C ASP A 60 -5.48 -1.69 5.61
N PHE A 61 -5.27 -1.36 6.89
CA PHE A 61 -5.50 -2.32 7.99
C PHE A 61 -6.97 -2.77 8.12
N ARG A 62 -7.91 -2.00 7.57
CA ARG A 62 -9.35 -2.29 7.56
C ARG A 62 -9.70 -3.24 6.42
N GLY A 63 -8.77 -3.47 5.50
CA GLY A 63 -8.98 -4.25 4.28
C GLY A 63 -9.73 -3.46 3.20
N GLU A 64 -9.74 -2.14 3.31
CA GLU A 64 -10.24 -1.22 2.30
C GLU A 64 -9.13 -0.83 1.34
N PRO A 65 -9.43 -0.46 0.09
CA PRO A 65 -8.38 -0.08 -0.85
C PRO A 65 -7.60 1.15 -0.36
N PHE A 66 -6.27 1.12 -0.50
CA PHE A 66 -5.40 2.16 0.04
C PHE A 66 -5.02 3.20 -1.02
N GLY A 67 -5.46 4.44 -0.81
CA GLY A 67 -4.96 5.60 -1.56
C GLY A 67 -5.18 5.44 -3.07
N PRO A 68 -4.16 5.70 -3.91
CA PRO A 68 -4.26 5.64 -5.37
C PRO A 68 -4.19 4.21 -5.94
N MET A 69 -3.98 3.19 -5.11
CA MET A 69 -3.75 1.82 -5.57
C MET A 69 -4.86 1.25 -6.46
N PRO A 70 -6.17 1.47 -6.21
CA PRO A 70 -7.22 0.94 -7.08
C PRO A 70 -7.09 1.40 -8.53
N GLN A 71 -6.80 2.68 -8.73
CA GLN A 71 -6.64 3.29 -10.05
C GLN A 71 -5.34 2.78 -10.69
N LEU A 72 -4.23 2.74 -9.95
CA LEU A 72 -2.95 2.24 -10.44
C LEU A 72 -3.07 0.78 -10.93
N LEU A 73 -3.75 -0.07 -10.17
CA LEU A 73 -4.00 -1.47 -10.56
C LEU A 73 -4.86 -1.60 -11.83
N ALA A 74 -5.72 -0.62 -12.10
CA ALA A 74 -6.59 -0.63 -13.28
C ALA A 74 -5.88 -0.17 -14.56
N VAL A 75 -4.92 0.75 -14.43
CA VAL A 75 -4.21 1.34 -15.59
C VAL A 75 -2.86 0.69 -15.89
N ALA A 76 -2.25 -0.02 -14.93
CA ALA A 76 -0.95 -0.64 -15.12
C ALA A 76 -0.96 -1.76 -16.17
N GLU A 77 0.08 -1.83 -17.00
CA GLU A 77 0.27 -2.90 -17.99
C GLU A 77 0.56 -4.27 -17.33
N GLU A 78 1.20 -4.28 -16.17
CA GLU A 78 1.50 -5.49 -15.40
C GLU A 78 1.21 -5.29 -13.91
N VAL A 79 0.50 -6.25 -13.31
CA VAL A 79 0.17 -6.26 -11.88
C VAL A 79 0.64 -7.56 -11.25
N VAL A 80 1.51 -7.46 -10.25
CA VAL A 80 1.96 -8.58 -9.43
C VAL A 80 1.44 -8.40 -8.01
N LYS A 81 0.49 -9.24 -7.60
CA LYS A 81 -0.05 -9.24 -6.23
C LYS A 81 0.67 -10.30 -5.37
N LEU A 82 1.53 -9.83 -4.49
CA LEU A 82 2.26 -10.68 -3.56
C LEU A 82 1.38 -11.08 -2.37
N HIS A 83 1.61 -12.29 -1.88
CA HIS A 83 0.97 -12.84 -0.68
C HIS A 83 2.05 -13.18 0.35
N ALA A 84 1.73 -12.94 1.62
CA ALA A 84 2.56 -13.39 2.74
C ALA A 84 2.03 -14.73 3.28
N ILE A 85 2.57 -15.18 4.42
CA ILE A 85 2.04 -16.33 5.15
C ILE A 85 1.24 -15.84 6.35
N CYS A 86 0.04 -16.39 6.54
CA CYS A 86 -0.80 -16.04 7.66
C CYS A 86 -0.18 -16.55 8.96
N VAL A 87 0.09 -15.64 9.90
CA VAL A 87 0.69 -15.98 11.19
C VAL A 87 -0.23 -16.79 12.11
N VAL A 88 -1.52 -16.88 11.77
CA VAL A 88 -2.53 -17.61 12.56
C VAL A 88 -2.73 -19.04 12.06
N CYS A 89 -2.96 -19.23 10.76
CA CYS A 89 -3.32 -20.53 10.19
C CYS A 89 -2.29 -21.11 9.21
N GLY A 90 -1.29 -20.34 8.77
CA GLY A 90 -0.29 -20.78 7.79
C GLY A 90 -0.74 -20.68 6.32
N ASP A 91 -2.00 -20.34 6.03
CA ASP A 91 -2.47 -20.11 4.65
C ASP A 91 -1.87 -18.84 4.03
N LEU A 92 -2.10 -18.64 2.73
CA LEU A 92 -1.76 -17.39 2.05
C LEU A 92 -2.45 -16.19 2.72
N ALA A 93 -1.63 -15.22 3.16
CA ALA A 93 -2.09 -13.97 3.73
C ALA A 93 -2.25 -12.91 2.64
N SER A 94 -3.39 -12.23 2.70
CA SER A 94 -3.76 -11.15 1.77
C SER A 94 -4.23 -9.90 2.51
N ARG A 95 -4.01 -9.81 3.83
CA ARG A 95 -4.47 -8.72 4.69
C ARG A 95 -3.39 -8.36 5.71
N THR A 96 -3.32 -7.08 6.03
CA THR A 96 -2.52 -6.55 7.12
C THR A 96 -3.42 -6.37 8.33
N GLN A 97 -3.22 -7.19 9.37
CA GLN A 97 -3.88 -7.00 10.66
C GLN A 97 -3.10 -5.98 11.47
N ARG A 98 -3.71 -4.85 11.79
CA ARG A 98 -3.20 -3.96 12.82
C ARG A 98 -3.68 -4.40 14.21
N LEU A 99 -2.77 -4.43 15.17
CA LEU A 99 -3.05 -4.63 16.58
C LEU A 99 -2.64 -3.39 17.37
N VAL A 100 -3.53 -2.91 18.23
CA VAL A 100 -3.27 -1.83 19.20
C VAL A 100 -3.38 -2.45 20.59
N ASN A 101 -2.28 -2.39 21.37
CA ASN A 101 -2.20 -3.05 22.68
C ASN A 101 -2.56 -4.56 22.61
N GLY A 102 -2.10 -5.24 21.56
CA GLY A 102 -2.33 -6.68 21.33
C GLY A 102 -3.75 -7.06 20.89
N LYS A 103 -4.65 -6.09 20.64
CA LYS A 103 -6.02 -6.34 20.16
C LYS A 103 -6.23 -5.78 18.77
N PRO A 104 -7.08 -6.39 17.93
CA PRO A 104 -7.44 -5.83 16.61
C PRO A 104 -7.85 -4.37 16.70
N ALA A 105 -7.22 -3.52 15.89
CA ALA A 105 -7.54 -2.09 15.79
C ALA A 105 -8.99 -1.88 15.33
N HIS A 106 -9.68 -0.91 15.93
CA HIS A 106 -11.04 -0.55 15.57
C HIS A 106 -11.08 0.08 14.17
N TYR A 107 -12.18 -0.08 13.44
CA TYR A 107 -12.30 0.48 12.09
C TYR A 107 -12.19 2.00 12.04
N GLU A 108 -12.68 2.68 13.08
CA GLU A 108 -12.62 4.14 13.19
C GLU A 108 -11.23 4.65 13.63
N ASP A 109 -10.30 3.75 13.98
CA ASP A 109 -8.95 4.16 14.34
C ASP A 109 -8.26 4.79 13.11
N PRO A 110 -7.54 5.92 13.26
CA PRO A 110 -6.81 6.57 12.17
C PRO A 110 -5.98 5.60 11.35
N ILE A 111 -5.97 5.75 10.01
CA ILE A 111 -5.18 4.89 9.10
C ILE A 111 -3.68 5.05 9.39
N ILE A 112 -3.24 6.28 9.61
CA ILE A 112 -1.86 6.63 9.96
C ILE A 112 -1.84 7.00 11.45
N MET A 113 -1.05 6.29 12.24
CA MET A 113 -0.88 6.57 13.67
C MET A 113 0.61 6.53 14.01
N VAL A 114 1.09 7.49 14.79
CA VAL A 114 2.48 7.58 15.23
C VAL A 114 2.51 7.52 16.76
N GLY A 115 3.28 6.60 17.33
CA GLY A 115 3.60 6.60 18.77
C GLY A 115 2.79 5.67 19.69
N ALA A 116 1.90 4.82 19.16
CA ALA A 116 1.28 3.74 19.94
C ALA A 116 2.13 2.46 19.93
N GLN A 117 1.99 1.58 20.94
CA GLN A 117 2.46 0.19 20.85
C GLN A 117 1.54 -0.59 19.90
N GLU A 118 1.72 -0.33 18.61
CA GLU A 118 1.05 -1.04 17.54
C GLU A 118 1.97 -2.07 16.90
N SER A 119 1.37 -3.14 16.41
CA SER A 119 2.05 -4.15 15.61
C SER A 119 1.20 -4.52 14.39
N TYR A 120 1.88 -4.99 13.36
CA TYR A 120 1.26 -5.40 12.10
C TYR A 120 1.59 -6.86 11.82
N GLU A 121 0.57 -7.63 11.46
CA GLU A 121 0.69 -9.06 11.15
C GLU A 121 0.06 -9.38 9.81
N ALA A 122 0.71 -10.24 9.02
CA ALA A 122 0.10 -10.80 7.83
C ALA A 122 -0.97 -11.83 8.20
N ARG A 123 -2.21 -11.62 7.76
CA ARG A 123 -3.32 -12.57 7.97
C ARG A 123 -4.06 -12.90 6.67
N CYS A 124 -4.58 -14.11 6.59
CA CYS A 124 -5.52 -14.49 5.54
C CYS A 124 -6.89 -13.81 5.79
N ARG A 125 -7.77 -13.86 4.79
CA ARG A 125 -9.11 -13.27 4.86
C ARG A 125 -9.93 -13.77 6.06
N SER A 126 -9.83 -15.05 6.40
CA SER A 126 -10.63 -15.67 7.48
C SER A 126 -10.09 -15.37 8.89
N CYS A 127 -8.81 -15.00 9.02
CA CYS A 127 -8.17 -14.66 10.31
C CYS A 127 -8.07 -13.14 10.56
N HIS A 128 -8.25 -12.31 9.53
CA HIS A 128 -8.29 -10.85 9.65
C HIS A 128 -9.55 -10.40 10.41
N ARG A 129 -9.38 -9.49 11.37
CA ARG A 129 -10.45 -8.96 12.23
C ARG A 129 -10.33 -7.45 12.29
N VAL A 130 -11.44 -6.77 12.06
CA VAL A 130 -11.55 -5.32 12.19
C VAL A 130 -12.83 -5.06 12.99
N PRO A 131 -12.74 -4.87 14.32
CA PRO A 131 -13.88 -4.56 15.15
C PRO A 131 -14.53 -3.27 14.65
N HIS A 132 -15.75 -3.42 14.13
CA HIS A 132 -16.75 -2.42 13.72
C HIS A 132 -17.92 -3.09 12.98
N LEU A 133 -17.72 -4.32 12.49
CA LEU A 133 -18.69 -5.08 11.67
C LEU A 133 -19.40 -6.24 12.41
N ASP A 134 -18.95 -6.63 13.60
CA ASP A 134 -19.51 -7.79 14.32
C ASP A 134 -20.89 -7.52 14.96
N ALA A 135 -21.39 -6.29 14.93
CA ALA A 135 -22.71 -5.93 15.44
C ALA A 135 -23.84 -6.07 14.39
N VAL A 136 -23.52 -6.01 13.09
CA VAL A 136 -24.55 -6.02 12.01
C VAL A 136 -24.77 -7.42 11.43
N ALA A 137 -23.79 -8.32 11.53
CA ALA A 137 -23.90 -9.69 11.01
C ALA A 137 -24.64 -10.68 11.96
N LYS A 138 -25.22 -10.19 13.07
CA LYS A 138 -25.94 -10.99 14.08
C LYS A 138 -27.38 -10.51 14.37
N SER A 139 -27.95 -9.64 13.53
CA SER A 139 -29.36 -9.22 13.60
C SER A 139 -30.18 -9.79 12.46
#